data_AF-A0A257TGP0-F1
#
_entry.id   AF-A0A257TGP0-F1
#
_cell.length_a   1.000
_cell.length_b   1.000
_cell.length_c   1.000
_cell.angle_alpha   90.00
_cell.angle_beta   90.00
_cell.angle_gamma   90.00
#
_symmetry.space_group_name_H-M   'P 1'
#
loop_
_entity.id
_entity.type
_entity.pdbx_description
1 polymer ?
#
loop_
_entity_poly.entity_id
_entity_poly.type
_entity_poly.pdbx_seq_one_letter_code
_entity_poly.pdbx_strand_id
1 'polypeptide(L)'
;EAAGDAISNAITLIDGLVVIGGGLAGASRVFLPFLVEEMNSTYTGPDGNKFRRLAANVYNLENPPDVGKFVRVSSKEIEVYGSQRKVKYDPEIRIGIGISKIGTSKAIAIGAYTFALSSLDK
;
A
#
# COMPACT_ATOMS: atom_id res chain seq x y z
N GLU A 1 -9.83 8.04 -10.42
CA GLU A 1 -10.74 6.90 -10.25
C GLU A 1 -10.19 5.59 -10.83
N ALA A 2 -10.15 5.39 -12.15
CA ALA A 2 -9.77 4.09 -12.77
C ALA A 2 -8.47 3.45 -12.25
N ALA A 3 -7.41 4.23 -12.06
CA ALA A 3 -6.15 3.72 -11.52
C ALA A 3 -6.28 3.25 -10.05
N GLY A 4 -7.02 3.97 -9.21
CA GLY A 4 -7.25 3.60 -7.81
C GLY A 4 -8.10 2.33 -7.69
N ASP A 5 -9.13 2.18 -8.54
CA ASP A 5 -9.94 0.97 -8.62
C ASP A 5 -9.11 -0.25 -9.05
N ALA A 6 -8.35 -0.13 -10.14
CA ALA A 6 -7.48 -1.20 -10.63
C ALA A 6 -6.44 -1.64 -9.60
N ILE A 7 -5.79 -0.68 -8.94
CA ILE A 7 -4.81 -0.97 -7.88
C ILE A 7 -5.50 -1.61 -6.67
N SER A 8 -6.71 -1.21 -6.31
CA SER A 8 -7.47 -1.81 -5.20
C SER A 8 -7.73 -3.31 -5.45
N ASN A 9 -8.14 -3.66 -6.66
CA ASN A 9 -8.36 -5.06 -7.02
C ASN A 9 -7.06 -5.88 -6.98
N ALA A 10 -5.97 -5.33 -7.51
CA ALA A 10 -4.67 -6.00 -7.48
C ALA A 10 -4.11 -6.17 -6.05
N ILE A 11 -4.18 -5.12 -5.24
CA ILE A 11 -3.58 -5.13 -3.90
C ILE A 11 -4.36 -5.97 -2.90
N THR A 12 -5.65 -6.22 -3.16
CA THR A 12 -6.45 -7.19 -2.40
C THR A 12 -5.85 -8.61 -2.47
N LEU A 13 -5.17 -8.95 -3.57
CA LEU A 13 -4.52 -10.24 -3.75
C LEU A 13 -3.08 -10.27 -3.23
N ILE A 14 -2.34 -9.16 -3.38
CA ILE A 14 -0.90 -9.09 -3.08
C ILE A 14 -0.61 -8.72 -1.63
N ASP A 15 -1.46 -7.90 -1.01
CA ASP A 15 -1.28 -7.35 0.36
C ASP A 15 0.14 -6.81 0.61
N GLY A 16 0.45 -5.68 -0.03
CA GLY A 16 1.80 -5.10 0.02
C GLY A 16 1.83 -3.58 -0.15
N LEU A 17 3.03 -3.05 -0.37
CA LEU A 17 3.24 -1.65 -0.70
C LEU A 17 3.10 -1.41 -2.20
N VAL A 18 2.55 -0.25 -2.57
CA VAL A 18 2.43 0.16 -3.97
C VAL A 18 3.46 1.24 -4.28
N VAL A 19 4.24 1.04 -5.33
CA VAL A 19 5.19 2.04 -5.84
C VAL A 19 4.79 2.43 -7.26
N ILE A 20 4.49 3.72 -7.46
CA ILE A 20 4.14 4.26 -8.78
C ILE A 20 5.38 4.90 -9.41
N GLY A 21 5.64 4.53 -10.66
CA GLY A 21 6.67 5.14 -11.50
C GLY A 21 6.09 5.73 -12.79
N GLY A 22 6.97 6.01 -13.75
CA GLY A 22 6.64 6.52 -15.07
C GLY A 22 6.70 8.05 -15.14
N GLY A 23 6.54 8.59 -16.34
CA GLY A 23 6.58 10.04 -16.56
C GLY A 23 5.48 10.80 -15.78
N LEU A 24 4.29 10.20 -15.69
CA LEU A 24 3.16 10.78 -14.94
C LEU A 24 3.46 10.92 -13.44
N ALA A 25 4.36 10.11 -12.87
CA ALA A 25 4.71 10.22 -11.46
C ALA A 25 5.30 11.59 -11.08
N GLY A 26 5.85 12.35 -12.05
CA GLY A 26 6.29 13.74 -11.84
C GLY A 26 5.14 14.69 -11.48
N ALA A 27 3.91 14.35 -11.84
CA ALA A 27 2.68 15.07 -11.51
C ALA A 27 1.95 14.45 -10.30
N SER A 28 2.62 13.66 -9.47
CA SER A 28 2.01 12.95 -8.32
C SER A 28 1.16 13.82 -7.42
N ARG A 29 1.56 15.08 -7.19
CA ARG A 29 0.82 16.03 -6.36
C ARG A 29 -0.63 16.26 -6.82
N VAL A 30 -0.92 16.11 -8.11
CA VAL A 30 -2.26 16.37 -8.64
C VAL A 30 -3.15 15.13 -8.75
N PHE A 31 -2.60 13.91 -8.75
CA PHE A 31 -3.40 12.69 -8.92
C PHE A 31 -3.34 11.74 -7.73
N LEU A 32 -2.22 11.71 -6.99
CA LEU A 32 -2.02 10.74 -5.91
C LEU A 32 -3.01 10.90 -4.75
N PRO A 33 -3.40 12.13 -4.31
CA PRO A 33 -4.44 12.29 -3.30
C PRO A 33 -5.78 11.65 -3.71
N PHE A 34 -6.23 11.91 -4.94
CA PHE A 34 -7.49 11.34 -5.47
C PHE A 34 -7.40 9.83 -5.69
N LEU A 35 -6.22 9.31 -6.02
CA LEU A 35 -5.99 7.87 -6.11
C LEU A 35 -6.14 7.21 -4.73
N VAL A 36 -5.52 7.79 -3.70
CA VAL A 36 -5.62 7.29 -2.32
C VAL A 36 -7.03 7.45 -1.77
N GLU A 37 -7.73 8.54 -2.11
CA GLU A 37 -9.14 8.74 -1.78
C GLU A 37 -10.01 7.64 -2.40
N GLU A 38 -9.81 7.34 -3.70
CA GLU A 38 -10.55 6.27 -4.38
C GLU A 38 -10.31 4.90 -3.72
N MET A 39 -9.08 4.62 -3.30
CA MET A 39 -8.76 3.35 -2.66
C MET A 39 -9.35 3.22 -1.23
N ASN A 40 -9.55 4.35 -0.55
CA ASN A 40 -10.25 4.41 0.74
C ASN A 40 -11.78 4.58 0.58
N SER A 41 -12.28 4.64 -0.66
CA SER A 41 -13.69 4.91 -0.93
C SER A 41 -14.58 3.68 -0.67
N THR A 42 -15.86 3.83 -1.00
CA THR A 42 -16.85 2.76 -0.95
C THR A 42 -17.44 2.53 -2.33
N TYR A 43 -17.83 1.29 -2.63
CA TYR A 43 -18.65 0.96 -3.79
C TYR A 43 -20.02 0.44 -3.35
N THR A 44 -21.00 0.51 -4.26
CA THR A 44 -22.36 0.05 -4.01
C THR A 44 -22.55 -1.34 -4.62
N GLY A 45 -22.99 -2.29 -3.81
CA GLY A 45 -23.35 -3.64 -4.25
C GLY A 45 -24.68 -3.69 -5.00
N PRO A 46 -25.01 -4.83 -5.65
CA PRO A 46 -26.26 -5.00 -6.40
C PRO A 46 -27.55 -4.81 -5.57
N ASP A 47 -27.45 -5.03 -4.27
CA ASP A 47 -28.53 -4.86 -3.28
C ASP A 47 -28.64 -3.42 -2.73
N GLY A 48 -27.80 -2.49 -3.21
CA GLY A 48 -27.74 -1.11 -2.75
C GLY A 48 -26.88 -0.90 -1.50
N ASN A 49 -26.31 -1.97 -0.92
CA ASN A 49 -25.43 -1.83 0.25
C ASN A 49 -24.09 -1.21 -0.13
N LYS A 50 -23.53 -0.39 0.76
CA LYS A 50 -22.21 0.22 0.58
C LYS A 50 -21.14 -0.61 1.25
N PHE A 51 -20.10 -0.92 0.51
CA PHE A 51 -18.94 -1.65 0.98
C PHE A 51 -17.69 -0.81 0.86
N ARG A 52 -16.79 -0.90 1.83
CA ARG A 52 -15.44 -0.36 1.67
C ARG A 52 -14.75 -1.06 0.51
N ARG A 53 -14.03 -0.28 -0.31
CA ARG A 53 -13.27 -0.80 -1.44
C ARG A 53 -12.15 -1.74 -0.99
N LEU A 54 -11.41 -1.34 0.05
CA LEU A 54 -10.36 -2.15 0.67
C LEU A 54 -10.65 -2.35 2.16
N ALA A 55 -10.29 -3.52 2.69
CA ALA A 55 -10.30 -3.77 4.13
C ALA A 55 -9.20 -2.96 4.85
N ALA A 56 -8.05 -2.78 4.20
CA ALA A 56 -6.92 -2.01 4.69
C ALA A 56 -7.13 -0.49 4.53
N ASN A 57 -6.61 0.31 5.46
CA ASN A 57 -6.51 1.76 5.29
C ASN A 57 -5.34 2.09 4.36
N VAL A 58 -5.54 3.01 3.42
CA VAL A 58 -4.51 3.38 2.43
C VAL A 58 -3.92 4.74 2.76
N TYR A 59 -2.58 4.80 2.80
CA TYR A 59 -1.83 6.00 3.16
C TYR A 59 -0.95 6.50 2.01
N ASN A 60 -0.94 7.81 1.82
CA ASN A 60 -0.04 8.46 0.88
C ASN A 60 1.35 8.65 1.52
N LEU A 61 2.34 7.88 1.07
CA LEU A 61 3.71 7.95 1.58
C LEU A 61 4.50 9.17 1.07
N GLU A 62 3.91 9.96 0.17
CA GLU A 62 4.43 11.27 -0.23
C GLU A 62 3.94 12.41 0.67
N ASN A 63 3.04 12.12 1.63
CA ASN A 63 2.46 13.08 2.55
C ASN A 63 2.96 12.82 4.00
N PRO A 64 3.78 13.70 4.61
CA PRO A 64 4.42 13.42 5.90
C PRO A 64 3.45 13.08 7.06
N PRO A 65 2.29 13.74 7.23
CA PRO A 65 1.27 13.33 8.20
C PRO A 65 0.77 11.89 8.00
N ASP A 66 0.61 11.45 6.76
CA ASP A 66 0.14 10.09 6.46
C ASP A 66 1.25 9.06 6.67
N VAL A 67 2.51 9.41 6.36
CA VAL A 67 3.66 8.59 6.77
C VAL A 67 3.68 8.40 8.28
N GLY A 68 3.47 9.46 9.05
CA GLY A 68 3.42 9.39 10.52
C GLY A 68 2.33 8.46 11.03
N LYS A 69 1.13 8.46 10.41
CA LYS A 69 0.06 7.51 10.75
C LYS A 69 0.39 6.08 10.31
N PHE A 70 0.99 5.93 9.13
CA PHE A 70 1.33 4.62 8.56
C PHE A 70 2.35 3.87 9.41
N VAL A 71 3.43 4.53 9.85
CA VAL A 71 4.50 3.90 10.65
C VAL A 71 4.15 3.76 12.13
N ARG A 72 3.10 4.46 12.59
CA ARG A 72 2.69 4.39 14.00
C ARG A 72 2.07 3.03 14.29
N VAL A 73 2.78 2.23 15.07
CA VAL A 73 2.29 0.93 15.54
C VAL A 73 1.09 1.16 16.47
N SER A 74 -0.07 0.60 16.12
CA SER A 74 -1.27 0.65 16.98
C SER A 74 -1.28 -0.51 17.99
N SER A 75 -0.08 -0.88 18.49
CA SER A 75 0.13 -2.13 19.24
C SER A 75 -0.68 -2.16 20.52
N LYS A 76 -1.43 -3.25 20.69
CA LYS A 76 -2.05 -3.65 21.94
C LYS A 76 -1.34 -4.89 22.47
N GLU A 77 -1.27 -5.03 23.78
CA GLU A 77 -0.86 -6.29 24.39
C GLU A 77 -2.08 -7.19 24.59
N ILE A 78 -2.01 -8.41 24.10
CA ILE A 78 -3.06 -9.42 24.27
C ILE A 78 -2.49 -10.56 25.12
N GLU A 79 -3.26 -11.01 26.11
CA GLU A 79 -2.91 -12.17 26.92
C GLU A 79 -3.28 -13.45 26.16
N VAL A 80 -2.33 -14.40 26.11
CA VAL A 80 -2.56 -15.71 25.48
C VAL A 80 -3.38 -16.56 26.43
N TYR A 81 -4.61 -16.90 26.01
CA TYR A 81 -5.56 -17.69 26.79
C TYR A 81 -4.91 -18.94 27.42
N GLY A 82 -5.13 -19.13 28.72
CA GLY A 82 -4.53 -20.24 29.48
C GLY A 82 -3.06 -20.04 29.89
N SER A 83 -2.50 -18.84 29.75
CA SER A 83 -1.13 -18.52 30.16
C SER A 83 -0.99 -17.07 30.63
N GLN A 84 0.14 -16.74 31.30
CA GLN A 84 0.49 -15.36 31.66
C GLN A 84 1.27 -14.63 30.55
N ARG A 85 1.44 -15.24 29.37
CA ARG A 85 2.21 -14.64 28.28
C ARG A 85 1.40 -13.54 27.61
N LYS A 86 2.04 -12.40 27.38
CA LYS A 86 1.51 -11.30 26.56
C LYS A 86 2.19 -11.23 25.21
N VAL A 87 1.42 -10.94 24.17
CA VAL A 87 1.92 -10.72 22.80
C VAL A 87 1.52 -9.33 22.33
N LYS A 88 2.43 -8.65 21.63
CA LYS A 88 2.11 -7.40 20.94
C LYS A 88 1.36 -7.72 19.66
N TYR A 89 0.26 -7.03 19.44
CA TYR A 89 -0.58 -7.18 18.26
C TYR A 89 -0.94 -5.81 17.70
N ASP A 90 -0.73 -5.60 16.41
CA ASP A 90 -1.19 -4.42 15.69
C ASP A 90 -2.48 -4.78 14.91
N PRO A 91 -3.66 -4.29 15.35
CA PRO A 91 -4.94 -4.62 14.70
C PRO A 91 -5.14 -3.92 13.35
N GLU A 92 -4.35 -2.91 13.03
CA GLU A 92 -4.58 -2.08 11.87
C GLU A 92 -3.90 -2.64 10.62
N ILE A 93 -4.72 -3.05 9.65
CA ILE A 93 -4.28 -3.44 8.31
C ILE A 93 -4.14 -2.16 7.48
N ARG A 94 -2.95 -1.93 6.93
CA ARG A 94 -2.59 -0.68 6.26
C ARG A 94 -1.77 -0.93 5.00
N ILE A 95 -2.07 -0.18 3.94
CA ILE A 95 -1.34 -0.18 2.67
C ILE A 95 -0.72 1.20 2.47
N GLY A 96 0.54 1.23 2.06
CA GLY A 96 1.25 2.46 1.71
C GLY A 96 1.42 2.59 0.20
N ILE A 97 1.18 3.80 -0.33
CA ILE A 97 1.42 4.12 -1.74
C ILE A 97 2.45 5.24 -1.83
N GLY A 98 3.53 4.99 -2.56
CA GLY A 98 4.60 5.95 -2.77
C GLY A 98 4.98 6.11 -4.24
N ILE A 99 5.82 7.11 -4.51
CA ILE A 99 6.40 7.35 -5.83
C ILE A 99 7.84 6.86 -5.85
N SER A 100 8.26 6.29 -6.99
CA SER A 100 9.66 5.92 -7.21
C SER A 100 10.58 7.15 -7.08
N LYS A 101 11.54 7.09 -6.15
CA LYS A 101 12.53 8.15 -5.92
C LYS A 101 13.73 8.10 -6.84
N ILE A 102 14.03 6.92 -7.37
CA ILE A 102 15.16 6.68 -8.28
C ILE A 102 14.77 6.82 -9.75
N GLY A 103 13.48 6.95 -10.05
CA GLY A 103 12.95 6.98 -11.40
C GLY A 103 12.83 5.59 -12.02
N THR A 104 11.90 5.45 -12.97
CA THR A 104 11.58 4.15 -13.58
C THR A 104 12.73 3.56 -14.37
N SER A 105 13.42 4.34 -15.20
CA SER A 105 14.53 3.82 -16.02
C SER A 105 15.65 3.25 -15.16
N LYS A 106 16.01 3.93 -14.06
CA LYS A 106 17.03 3.46 -13.13
C LYS A 106 16.56 2.23 -12.35
N ALA A 107 15.30 2.21 -11.91
CA ALA A 107 14.73 1.04 -11.24
C ALA A 107 14.73 -0.20 -12.14
N ILE A 108 14.39 -0.05 -13.42
CA ILE A 108 14.44 -1.13 -14.42
C ILE A 108 15.87 -1.62 -14.60
N ALA A 109 16.84 -0.72 -14.78
CA ALA A 109 18.24 -1.09 -14.98
C ALA A 109 18.81 -1.86 -13.77
N ILE A 110 18.56 -1.37 -12.55
CA ILE A 110 18.97 -2.04 -11.31
C ILE A 110 18.29 -3.40 -11.17
N GLY A 111 16.98 -3.47 -11.45
CA GLY A 111 16.21 -4.70 -11.38
C GLY A 111 16.74 -5.77 -12.34
N ALA A 112 16.97 -5.40 -13.61
CA ALA A 112 17.51 -6.30 -14.63
C ALA A 112 18.91 -6.80 -14.24
N TYR A 113 19.79 -5.90 -13.79
CA TYR A 113 21.13 -6.26 -13.33
C TYR A 113 21.10 -7.22 -12.13
N THR A 114 20.30 -6.90 -11.11
CA THR A 114 20.19 -7.72 -9.90
C THR A 114 19.58 -9.09 -10.21
N PHE A 115 18.57 -9.13 -11.08
CA PHE A 115 17.96 -10.37 -11.54
C PHE A 115 18.98 -11.25 -12.29
N ALA A 116 19.78 -10.66 -13.19
CA ALA A 116 20.81 -11.39 -13.91
C ALA A 116 21.84 -12.01 -12.95
N LEU A 117 22.38 -11.23 -12.00
CA LEU A 117 23.33 -11.74 -11.01
C LEU A 117 22.76 -12.89 -10.17
N SER A 118 21.54 -12.73 -9.65
CA SER A 118 20.89 -13.79 -8.87
C SER A 118 20.51 -15.04 -9.66
N SER A 119 20.55 -14.97 -10.99
CA SER A 119 20.28 -16.11 -11.88
C SER A 119 21.55 -16.81 -12.36
N LEU A 120 22.74 -16.26 -12.08
CA LEU A 120 24.02 -16.91 -12.43
C LEU A 120 24.33 -18.09 -11.49
N ASP A 121 23.90 -18.02 -10.24
CA ASP A 121 24.12 -19.04 -9.21
C ASP A 121 22.93 -20.02 -9.06
N LYS A 122 21.99 -20.00 -10.01
CA LYS A 122 20.85 -20.93 -10.10
C LYS A 122 21.16 -22.08 -11.05
#